data_AF-A0A7C0YGZ8-F1
#
_entry.id   AF-A0A7C0YGZ8-F1
#
_cell.length_a   1.000
_cell.length_b   1.000
_cell.length_c   1.000
_cell.angle_alpha   90.00
_cell.angle_beta   90.00
_cell.angle_gamma   90.00
#
_symmetry.space_group_name_H-M   'P 1'
#
loop_
_entity.id
_entity.type
_entity.pdbx_description
1 polymer ?
#
loop_
_entity_poly.entity_id
_entity_poly.type
_entity_poly.pdbx_seq_one_letter_code
_entity_poly.pdbx_strand_id
1 'polypeptide(L)'
;MKKSISTILVANDKDLRPYIELFEYTGENIVQQQLGTLLGTFEIRDDSEDSAYIVNFLTSVAKKEYFINTKRPAAESFEAALHKVNLALSELANHGNVSWLGKLDAAICVLERNYFHFSVAGNAKVLLLRNNIITDISEDLASDESEPHPIKTFTNISSGKLEKDDKLIITGEDLFHVFSLTEIKKGASRFDNEKFVQFIKTALINELEIAGTIIINVFKEKLDTEQVDEKPKKEKKGILNAFSEKAFENPKTPEIIQGEDKKKKIEYIDQKTGHIYVKGEYRGRGEDNFFNNLLFIVK
;
A
#
# COMPACT_ATOMS: atom_id res chain seq x y z
N MET A 1 -5.76 -0.40 -10.08
CA MET A 1 -6.62 -1.52 -9.63
C MET A 1 -6.63 -1.50 -8.12
N LYS A 2 -7.80 -1.56 -7.49
CA LYS A 2 -7.90 -1.63 -6.03
C LYS A 2 -7.64 -3.05 -5.55
N LYS A 3 -7.23 -3.16 -4.29
CA LYS A 3 -6.98 -4.42 -3.60
C LYS A 3 -7.66 -4.34 -2.25
N SER A 4 -8.25 -5.43 -1.79
CA SER A 4 -8.60 -5.59 -0.38
C SER A 4 -7.76 -6.72 0.17
N ILE A 5 -7.14 -6.46 1.32
CA ILE A 5 -6.39 -7.43 2.11
C ILE A 5 -7.30 -7.82 3.28
N SER A 6 -7.29 -9.09 3.65
CA SER A 6 -8.10 -9.61 4.75
C SER A 6 -7.30 -10.67 5.49
N THR A 7 -7.00 -10.39 6.75
CA THR A 7 -6.23 -11.27 7.64
C THR A 7 -7.17 -12.12 8.48
N ILE A 8 -6.85 -13.41 8.55
CA ILE A 8 -7.51 -14.41 9.38
C ILE A 8 -6.41 -14.99 10.27
N LEU A 9 -6.45 -14.64 11.54
CA LEU A 9 -5.60 -15.21 12.58
C LEU A 9 -6.49 -16.02 13.52
N VAL A 10 -6.11 -17.27 13.75
CA VAL A 10 -6.70 -18.17 14.75
C VAL A 10 -5.61 -18.48 15.77
N ALA A 11 -5.97 -18.34 17.05
CA ALA A 11 -5.18 -18.67 18.23
C ALA A 11 -6.22 -18.85 19.36
N ASN A 12 -6.85 -20.02 19.39
CA ASN A 12 -7.96 -20.33 20.28
C ASN A 12 -7.46 -20.44 21.74
N ASP A 13 -6.31 -21.09 21.94
CA ASP A 13 -5.50 -20.89 23.14
C ASP A 13 -4.69 -19.58 23.05
N LYS A 14 -4.69 -18.83 24.15
CA LYS A 14 -3.92 -17.58 24.27
C LYS A 14 -2.43 -17.84 24.33
N ASP A 15 -2.02 -18.99 24.86
CA ASP A 15 -0.61 -19.35 25.02
C ASP A 15 0.03 -19.68 23.66
N LEU A 16 -0.78 -19.92 22.62
CA LEU A 16 -0.33 -20.11 21.23
C LEU A 16 -0.11 -18.80 20.46
N ARG A 17 -0.74 -17.68 20.88
CA ARG A 17 -0.65 -16.38 20.19
C ARG A 17 0.79 -15.83 19.99
N PRO A 18 1.78 -16.07 20.87
CA PRO A 18 3.15 -15.61 20.66
C PRO A 18 3.88 -16.30 19.50
N TYR A 19 3.46 -17.49 19.10
CA TYR A 19 4.16 -18.31 18.09
C TYR A 19 3.70 -18.05 16.66
N ILE A 20 2.71 -17.17 16.46
CA ILE A 20 2.19 -16.79 15.15
C ILE A 20 2.00 -15.29 15.04
N GLU A 21 2.34 -14.70 13.90
CA GLU A 21 2.09 -13.28 13.62
C GLU A 21 1.67 -13.08 12.16
N LEU A 22 0.61 -12.31 11.95
CA LEU A 22 0.17 -11.83 10.64
C LEU A 22 0.35 -10.31 10.61
N PHE A 23 1.14 -9.82 9.66
CA PHE A 23 1.47 -8.40 9.55
C PHE A 23 1.07 -7.80 8.21
N GLU A 24 0.67 -6.53 8.25
CA GLU A 24 0.44 -5.68 7.09
C GLU A 24 0.97 -4.28 7.41
N TYR A 25 1.96 -3.82 6.64
CA TYR A 25 2.62 -2.53 6.81
C TYR A 25 2.65 -1.76 5.50
N THR A 26 2.10 -0.55 5.53
CA THR A 26 2.27 0.46 4.50
C THR A 26 3.25 1.53 4.99
N GLY A 27 3.86 2.27 4.07
CA GLY A 27 4.75 3.37 4.41
C GLY A 27 4.08 4.44 5.29
N GLU A 28 4.79 4.88 6.33
CA GLU A 28 4.28 5.87 7.29
C GLU A 28 4.29 7.30 6.71
N ASN A 29 5.02 7.51 5.62
CA ASN A 29 5.07 8.78 4.87
C ASN A 29 4.92 8.54 3.35
N ILE A 30 4.60 9.61 2.63
CA ILE A 30 4.32 9.60 1.17
C ILE A 30 5.46 8.96 0.36
N VAL A 31 6.71 9.06 0.80
CA VAL A 31 7.86 8.47 0.09
C VAL A 31 7.93 6.96 0.32
N GLN A 32 7.77 6.50 1.57
CA GLN A 32 7.69 5.07 1.89
C GLN A 32 6.46 4.39 1.24
N GLN A 33 5.34 5.11 1.08
CA GLN A 33 4.14 4.57 0.42
C GLN A 33 4.37 4.20 -1.05
N GLN A 34 5.42 4.73 -1.70
CA GLN A 34 5.80 4.34 -3.05
C GLN A 34 6.37 2.91 -3.13
N LEU A 35 6.85 2.37 -2.01
CA LEU A 35 7.27 0.97 -1.87
C LEU A 35 6.07 0.00 -1.72
N GLY A 36 4.84 0.51 -1.65
CA GLY A 36 3.64 -0.32 -1.51
C GLY A 36 3.44 -0.89 -0.10
N THR A 37 2.86 -2.09 -0.04
CA THR A 37 2.54 -2.79 1.21
C THR A 37 3.46 -3.99 1.40
N LEU A 38 4.18 -4.04 2.51
CA LEU A 38 4.84 -5.24 3.01
C LEU A 38 3.85 -6.01 3.89
N LEU A 39 3.66 -7.31 3.67
CA LEU A 39 2.76 -8.13 4.47
C LEU A 39 3.26 -9.57 4.55
N GLY A 40 2.70 -10.36 5.44
CA GLY A 40 3.07 -11.77 5.54
C GLY A 40 2.59 -12.45 6.80
N THR A 41 3.01 -13.70 6.93
CA THR A 41 2.77 -14.56 8.09
C THR A 41 4.07 -15.20 8.54
N PHE A 42 4.25 -15.31 9.84
CA PHE A 42 5.25 -16.18 10.48
C PHE A 42 4.51 -17.08 11.47
N GLU A 43 4.82 -18.36 11.47
CA GLU A 43 4.34 -19.34 12.43
C GLU A 43 5.50 -20.25 12.85
N ILE A 44 5.62 -20.51 14.14
CA ILE A 44 6.61 -21.42 14.70
C ILE A 44 5.88 -22.61 15.32
N ARG A 45 6.09 -23.81 14.77
CA ARG A 45 5.52 -25.08 15.27
C ARG A 45 6.26 -25.60 16.50
N ASP A 46 6.50 -24.72 17.46
CA ASP A 46 7.22 -24.95 18.72
C ASP A 46 6.66 -24.02 19.80
N ASP A 47 6.40 -24.55 20.98
CA ASP A 47 5.75 -23.87 22.11
C ASP A 47 6.72 -23.52 23.25
N SER A 48 8.04 -23.53 23.00
CA SER A 48 9.04 -23.15 24.00
C SER A 48 9.12 -21.64 24.19
N GLU A 49 9.32 -21.19 25.45
CA GLU A 49 9.37 -19.76 25.81
C GLU A 49 10.41 -18.97 24.99
N ASP A 50 11.53 -19.60 24.63
CA ASP A 50 12.60 -19.03 23.79
C ASP A 50 12.12 -18.74 22.34
N SER A 51 11.08 -19.40 21.86
CA SER A 51 10.46 -19.18 20.55
C SER A 51 9.42 -18.04 20.55
N ALA A 52 8.85 -17.69 21.70
CA ALA A 52 7.65 -16.84 21.82
C ALA A 52 7.83 -15.39 21.34
N TYR A 53 9.06 -14.88 21.29
CA TYR A 53 9.33 -13.51 20.80
C TYR A 53 9.73 -13.47 19.32
N ILE A 54 10.06 -14.62 18.71
CA ILE A 54 10.77 -14.68 17.44
C ILE A 54 9.92 -14.10 16.30
N VAL A 55 8.66 -14.49 16.15
CA VAL A 55 7.79 -13.97 15.06
C VAL A 55 7.63 -12.45 15.11
N ASN A 56 7.52 -11.88 16.31
CA ASN A 56 7.43 -10.43 16.54
C ASN A 56 8.75 -9.72 16.20
N PHE A 57 9.88 -10.33 16.56
CA PHE A 57 11.21 -9.84 16.23
C PHE A 57 11.48 -9.86 14.71
N LEU A 58 11.22 -10.98 14.03
CA LEU A 58 11.40 -11.11 12.57
C LEU A 58 10.51 -10.13 11.81
N THR A 59 9.25 -9.98 12.23
CA THR A 59 8.31 -8.98 11.69
C THR A 59 8.86 -7.56 11.82
N SER A 60 9.45 -7.23 12.98
CA SER A 60 10.08 -5.93 13.23
C SER A 60 11.34 -5.71 12.37
N VAL A 61 12.15 -6.75 12.17
CA VAL A 61 13.33 -6.72 11.29
C VAL A 61 12.91 -6.48 9.84
N ALA A 62 11.94 -7.26 9.34
CA ALA A 62 11.42 -7.14 7.98
C ALA A 62 10.84 -5.75 7.70
N LYS A 63 9.96 -5.24 8.58
CA LYS A 63 9.41 -3.87 8.47
C LYS A 63 10.53 -2.83 8.43
N LYS A 64 11.47 -2.90 9.37
CA LYS A 64 12.52 -1.90 9.52
C LYS A 64 13.41 -1.83 8.28
N GLU A 65 13.94 -2.96 7.81
CA GLU A 65 14.85 -2.97 6.65
C GLU A 65 14.12 -2.61 5.35
N TYR A 66 12.90 -3.11 5.13
CA TYR A 66 12.15 -2.83 3.90
C TYR A 66 11.92 -1.32 3.67
N PHE A 67 11.55 -0.60 4.73
CA PHE A 67 11.23 0.84 4.66
C PHE A 67 12.41 1.77 4.99
N ILE A 68 13.62 1.26 5.24
CA ILE A 68 14.78 2.08 5.66
C ILE A 68 15.31 2.99 4.54
N ASN A 69 15.30 2.50 3.30
CA ASN A 69 15.87 3.22 2.15
C ASN A 69 14.82 3.43 1.06
N THR A 70 14.10 4.54 1.17
CA THR A 70 13.05 4.95 0.23
C THR A 70 13.53 5.28 -1.19
N LYS A 71 14.84 5.21 -1.46
CA LYS A 71 15.42 5.38 -2.80
C LYS A 71 15.60 4.06 -3.55
N ARG A 72 15.58 2.92 -2.86
CA ARG A 72 15.61 1.59 -3.48
C ARG A 72 14.26 1.30 -4.15
N PRO A 73 14.22 0.63 -5.31
CA PRO A 73 13.02 -0.04 -5.81
C PRO A 73 12.48 -1.06 -4.80
N ALA A 74 11.17 -1.32 -4.83
CA ALA A 74 10.52 -2.27 -3.93
C ALA A 74 11.13 -3.68 -3.97
N ALA A 75 11.54 -4.18 -5.15
CA ALA A 75 12.21 -5.47 -5.27
C ALA A 75 13.56 -5.51 -4.54
N GLU A 76 14.42 -4.49 -4.70
CA GLU A 76 15.70 -4.38 -3.98
C GLU A 76 15.50 -4.21 -2.46
N SER A 77 14.49 -3.45 -2.04
CA SER A 77 14.11 -3.35 -0.62
C SER A 77 13.60 -4.68 -0.07
N PHE A 78 12.90 -5.47 -0.88
CA PHE A 78 12.40 -6.80 -0.50
C PHE A 78 13.54 -7.81 -0.34
N GLU A 79 14.45 -7.88 -1.31
CA GLU A 79 15.71 -8.66 -1.22
C GLU A 79 16.52 -8.29 0.03
N ALA A 80 16.70 -6.99 0.30
CA ALA A 80 17.41 -6.52 1.49
C ALA A 80 16.71 -6.96 2.79
N ALA A 81 15.37 -6.87 2.85
CA ALA A 81 14.59 -7.29 4.01
C ALA A 81 14.69 -8.79 4.26
N LEU A 82 14.54 -9.63 3.22
CA LEU A 82 14.69 -11.09 3.33
C LEU A 82 16.10 -11.47 3.79
N HIS A 83 17.14 -10.85 3.21
CA HIS A 83 18.52 -11.08 3.63
C HIS A 83 18.73 -10.69 5.10
N LYS A 84 18.15 -9.58 5.56
CA LYS A 84 18.29 -9.15 6.96
C LYS A 84 17.50 -10.04 7.92
N VAL A 85 16.37 -10.61 7.50
CA VAL A 85 15.64 -11.65 8.23
C VAL A 85 16.45 -12.95 8.34
N ASN A 86 17.05 -13.45 7.25
CA ASN A 86 17.95 -14.62 7.28
C ASN A 86 19.15 -14.40 8.22
N LEU A 87 19.72 -13.18 8.23
CA LEU A 87 20.80 -12.83 9.15
C LEU A 87 20.31 -12.81 10.61
N ALA A 88 19.12 -12.26 10.88
CA ALA A 88 18.53 -12.28 12.22
C ALA A 88 18.24 -13.71 12.71
N LEU A 89 17.75 -14.60 11.84
CA LEU A 89 17.59 -16.03 12.13
C LEU A 89 18.95 -16.71 12.44
N SER A 90 19.99 -16.36 11.70
CA SER A 90 21.35 -16.85 11.95
C SER A 90 21.91 -16.34 13.28
N GLU A 91 21.65 -15.08 13.63
CA GLU A 91 21.97 -14.51 14.94
C GLU A 91 21.25 -15.27 16.05
N LEU A 92 19.95 -15.59 15.92
CA LEU A 92 19.20 -16.39 16.91
C LEU A 92 19.83 -17.77 17.16
N ALA A 93 20.11 -18.52 16.10
CA ALA A 93 20.74 -19.85 16.21
C ALA A 93 22.13 -19.77 16.85
N ASN A 94 22.94 -18.76 16.50
CA ASN A 94 24.27 -18.56 17.07
C ASN A 94 24.26 -18.22 18.58
N HIS A 95 23.17 -17.65 19.10
CA HIS A 95 22.99 -17.40 20.53
C HIS A 95 22.40 -18.60 21.30
N GLY A 96 22.17 -19.73 20.63
CA GLY A 96 21.62 -20.95 21.22
C GLY A 96 20.11 -21.14 21.05
N ASN A 97 19.39 -20.13 20.53
CA ASN A 97 17.96 -20.21 20.30
C ASN A 97 17.73 -20.97 18.98
N VAL A 98 17.65 -22.31 19.09
CA VAL A 98 17.51 -23.23 17.95
C VAL A 98 16.17 -23.98 17.92
N SER A 99 15.29 -23.80 18.92
CA SER A 99 14.01 -24.53 19.03
C SER A 99 13.09 -24.36 17.81
N TRP A 100 13.13 -23.19 17.17
CA TRP A 100 12.40 -22.84 15.94
C TRP A 100 12.97 -23.48 14.66
N LEU A 101 14.20 -24.00 14.70
CA LEU A 101 14.93 -24.41 13.49
C LEU A 101 14.28 -25.63 12.84
N GLY A 102 13.90 -25.51 11.57
CA GLY A 102 13.11 -26.54 10.87
C GLY A 102 11.62 -26.58 11.25
N LYS A 103 11.15 -25.63 12.08
CA LYS A 103 9.74 -25.51 12.52
C LYS A 103 9.12 -24.14 12.20
N LEU A 104 9.84 -23.29 11.47
CA LEU A 104 9.38 -21.97 11.04
C LEU A 104 8.69 -22.08 9.67
N ASP A 105 7.37 -21.89 9.66
CA ASP A 105 6.59 -21.69 8.45
C ASP A 105 6.39 -20.19 8.27
N ALA A 106 6.78 -19.65 7.11
CA ALA A 106 6.70 -18.21 6.89
C ALA A 106 6.51 -17.85 5.42
N ALA A 107 5.72 -16.80 5.17
CA ALA A 107 5.59 -16.19 3.86
C ALA A 107 5.66 -14.67 3.99
N ILE A 108 6.66 -14.06 3.37
CA ILE A 108 6.87 -12.60 3.36
C ILE A 108 6.60 -12.12 1.94
N CYS A 109 5.77 -11.09 1.81
CA CYS A 109 5.24 -10.62 0.54
C CYS A 109 5.24 -9.10 0.42
N VAL A 110 5.34 -8.59 -0.80
CA VAL A 110 5.26 -7.16 -1.15
C VAL A 110 4.26 -6.97 -2.27
N LEU A 111 3.30 -6.06 -2.05
CA LEU A 111 2.37 -5.55 -3.05
C LEU A 111 2.80 -4.14 -3.48
N GLU A 112 3.58 -4.04 -4.56
CA GLU A 112 3.95 -2.76 -5.17
C GLU A 112 3.10 -2.53 -6.42
N ARG A 113 2.26 -1.49 -6.42
CA ARG A 113 1.34 -1.14 -7.53
C ARG A 113 0.47 -2.31 -8.01
N ASN A 114 0.92 -3.09 -9.00
CA ASN A 114 0.27 -4.31 -9.50
C ASN A 114 1.23 -5.51 -9.58
N TYR A 115 2.44 -5.39 -9.04
CA TYR A 115 3.36 -6.49 -8.82
C TYR A 115 3.14 -7.08 -7.43
N PHE A 116 3.42 -8.38 -7.35
CA PHE A 116 3.46 -9.16 -6.15
C PHE A 116 4.80 -9.88 -6.13
N HIS A 117 5.62 -9.55 -5.14
CA HIS A 117 6.89 -10.21 -4.86
C HIS A 117 6.71 -11.02 -3.58
N PHE A 118 7.23 -12.24 -3.51
CA PHE A 118 7.12 -13.06 -2.32
C PHE A 118 8.25 -14.09 -2.21
N SER A 119 8.48 -14.53 -0.99
CA SER A 119 9.36 -15.63 -0.63
C SER A 119 8.70 -16.42 0.50
N VAL A 120 8.92 -17.73 0.54
CA VAL A 120 8.38 -18.65 1.55
C VAL A 120 9.48 -19.46 2.20
N ALA A 121 9.21 -19.93 3.41
CA ALA A 121 10.02 -20.86 4.18
C ALA A 121 9.11 -21.85 4.92
N GLY A 122 9.64 -23.04 5.19
CA GLY A 122 8.85 -24.14 5.74
C GLY A 122 7.71 -24.53 4.79
N ASN A 123 6.56 -24.87 5.36
CA ASN A 123 5.37 -25.36 4.65
C ASN A 123 4.39 -24.23 4.30
N ALA A 124 4.79 -22.96 4.44
CA ALA A 124 3.94 -21.83 4.08
C ALA A 124 3.67 -21.78 2.57
N LYS A 125 2.40 -21.60 2.21
CA LYS A 125 1.90 -21.64 0.84
C LYS A 125 1.35 -20.30 0.36
N VAL A 126 1.50 -20.05 -0.93
CA VAL A 126 0.86 -18.94 -1.65
C VAL A 126 0.09 -19.49 -2.84
N LEU A 127 -1.24 -19.48 -2.72
CA LEU A 127 -2.15 -19.91 -3.78
C LEU A 127 -2.59 -18.70 -4.62
N LEU A 128 -2.53 -18.85 -5.95
CA LEU A 128 -3.17 -17.93 -6.90
C LEU A 128 -4.42 -18.57 -7.49
N LEU A 129 -5.57 -17.92 -7.28
CA LEU A 129 -6.79 -18.18 -8.04
C LEU A 129 -6.91 -17.13 -9.15
N ARG A 130 -6.70 -17.55 -10.41
CA ARG A 130 -6.84 -16.74 -11.62
C ARG A 130 -7.69 -17.50 -12.64
N ASN A 131 -8.66 -16.83 -13.29
CA ASN A 131 -9.52 -17.43 -14.32
C ASN A 131 -10.19 -18.77 -13.91
N ASN A 132 -10.61 -18.87 -12.63
CA ASN A 132 -11.17 -20.09 -12.03
C ASN A 132 -10.21 -21.31 -12.04
N ILE A 133 -8.90 -21.08 -12.09
CA ILE A 133 -7.84 -22.07 -11.85
C ILE A 133 -7.15 -21.67 -10.54
N ILE A 134 -6.99 -22.62 -9.63
CA ILE A 134 -6.22 -22.45 -8.39
C ILE A 134 -4.88 -23.17 -8.57
N THR A 135 -3.79 -22.47 -8.28
CA THR A 135 -2.41 -22.97 -8.44
C THR A 135 -1.61 -22.57 -7.21
N ASP A 136 -0.82 -23.50 -6.66
CA ASP A 136 0.24 -23.15 -5.72
C ASP A 136 1.37 -22.48 -6.51
N ILE A 137 1.65 -21.20 -6.23
CA ILE A 137 2.74 -20.46 -6.89
C ILE A 137 4.00 -20.38 -6.01
N SER A 138 3.98 -21.05 -4.86
CA SER A 138 5.11 -21.20 -3.93
C SER A 138 5.79 -22.57 -3.99
N GLU A 139 5.37 -23.44 -4.91
CA GLU A 139 6.09 -24.68 -5.27
C GLU A 139 7.56 -24.35 -5.64
N ASP A 140 8.49 -25.15 -5.14
CA ASP A 140 9.96 -25.02 -5.30
C ASP A 140 10.59 -23.68 -4.82
N LEU A 141 9.89 -22.85 -4.04
CA LEU A 141 10.47 -21.61 -3.47
C LEU A 141 11.20 -21.82 -2.14
N ALA A 142 10.71 -22.72 -1.29
CA ALA A 142 11.34 -23.02 -0.01
C ALA A 142 12.70 -23.71 -0.22
N SER A 143 13.54 -23.76 0.82
CA SER A 143 14.84 -24.44 0.73
C SER A 143 14.66 -25.97 0.81
N ASP A 144 15.02 -26.68 -0.26
CA ASP A 144 15.06 -28.15 -0.32
C ASP A 144 16.26 -28.77 0.44
N GLU A 145 17.05 -27.97 1.18
CA GLU A 145 18.21 -28.48 1.92
C GLU A 145 17.77 -29.43 3.05
N SER A 146 18.31 -30.66 3.04
CA SER A 146 17.95 -31.72 3.99
C SER A 146 18.27 -31.41 5.46
N GLU A 147 19.08 -30.37 5.71
CA GLU A 147 19.35 -29.83 7.03
C GLU A 147 18.93 -28.34 7.05
N PRO A 148 18.08 -27.91 7.99
CA PRO A 148 17.59 -26.53 8.03
C PRO A 148 18.73 -25.56 8.38
N HIS A 149 19.04 -24.64 7.47
CA HIS A 149 20.14 -23.69 7.63
C HIS A 149 19.64 -22.23 7.79
N PRO A 150 19.87 -21.54 8.93
CA PRO A 150 19.32 -20.22 9.22
C PRO A 150 19.55 -19.12 8.16
N ILE A 151 20.77 -19.00 7.60
CA ILE A 151 21.07 -17.97 6.58
C ILE A 151 20.40 -18.23 5.22
N LYS A 152 19.83 -19.42 5.02
CA LYS A 152 19.17 -19.89 3.80
C LYS A 152 17.68 -20.20 4.04
N THR A 153 17.04 -19.52 4.99
CA THR A 153 15.61 -19.70 5.24
C THR A 153 14.78 -19.17 4.06
N PHE A 154 15.03 -17.94 3.62
CA PHE A 154 14.48 -17.37 2.39
C PHE A 154 15.56 -17.31 1.30
N THR A 155 15.54 -18.27 0.37
CA THR A 155 16.52 -18.39 -0.73
C THR A 155 16.01 -17.80 -2.04
N ASN A 156 14.76 -18.11 -2.40
CA ASN A 156 14.17 -17.78 -3.69
C ASN A 156 13.12 -16.67 -3.56
N ILE A 157 12.99 -15.84 -4.60
CA ILE A 157 11.97 -14.81 -4.71
C ILE A 157 11.18 -15.06 -6.00
N SER A 158 9.87 -15.20 -5.89
CA SER A 158 8.97 -15.16 -7.03
C SER A 158 8.37 -13.77 -7.18
N SER A 159 8.20 -13.33 -8.43
CA SER A 159 7.74 -11.99 -8.78
C SER A 159 6.76 -12.07 -9.95
N GLY A 160 5.52 -11.65 -9.72
CA GLY A 160 4.44 -11.76 -10.69
C GLY A 160 3.64 -10.47 -10.83
N LYS A 161 3.04 -10.26 -12.00
CA LYS A 161 2.06 -9.19 -12.20
C LYS A 161 0.66 -9.71 -11.91
N LEU A 162 -0.05 -9.01 -11.04
CA LEU A 162 -1.45 -9.23 -10.72
C LEU A 162 -2.36 -8.66 -11.81
N GLU A 163 -3.46 -9.37 -12.05
CA GLU A 163 -4.51 -9.06 -13.01
C GLU A 163 -5.84 -8.77 -12.31
N LYS A 164 -6.86 -8.37 -13.08
CA LYS A 164 -8.20 -8.15 -12.55
C LYS A 164 -8.80 -9.50 -12.15
N ASP A 165 -9.51 -9.52 -11.01
CA ASP A 165 -10.19 -10.69 -10.44
C ASP A 165 -9.25 -11.79 -9.93
N ASP A 166 -7.93 -11.54 -9.89
CA ASP A 166 -7.00 -12.36 -9.13
C ASP A 166 -7.37 -12.38 -7.64
N LYS A 167 -7.22 -13.56 -7.04
CA LYS A 167 -7.28 -13.73 -5.59
C LYS A 167 -6.05 -14.52 -5.15
N LEU A 168 -5.28 -13.95 -4.23
CA LEU A 168 -4.17 -14.63 -3.57
C LEU A 168 -4.63 -15.13 -2.20
N ILE A 169 -4.12 -16.28 -1.78
CA ILE A 169 -4.29 -16.82 -0.42
C ILE A 169 -2.89 -17.21 0.07
N ILE A 170 -2.36 -16.47 1.05
CA ILE A 170 -1.12 -16.77 1.75
C ILE A 170 -1.49 -17.49 3.05
N THR A 171 -0.89 -18.64 3.35
CA THR A 171 -1.35 -19.51 4.43
C THR A 171 -0.27 -20.48 4.94
N GLY A 172 -0.44 -21.05 6.13
CA GLY A 172 0.24 -22.29 6.54
C GLY A 172 -0.39 -23.54 5.92
N GLU A 173 0.23 -24.71 6.14
CA GLU A 173 -0.26 -26.01 5.64
C GLU A 173 -1.62 -26.41 6.25
N ASP A 174 -1.96 -25.92 7.43
CA ASP A 174 -3.14 -26.30 8.20
C ASP A 174 -4.47 -25.95 7.50
N LEU A 175 -4.45 -24.99 6.56
CA LEU A 175 -5.59 -24.73 5.67
C LEU A 175 -6.00 -25.99 4.90
N PHE A 176 -5.06 -26.85 4.54
CA PHE A 176 -5.31 -28.08 3.79
C PHE A 176 -5.79 -29.25 4.66
N HIS A 177 -5.69 -29.13 5.99
CA HIS A 177 -6.37 -30.04 6.92
C HIS A 177 -7.88 -29.76 6.97
N VAL A 178 -8.29 -28.51 6.70
CA VAL A 178 -9.69 -28.06 6.73
C VAL A 178 -10.34 -28.04 5.33
N PHE A 179 -9.58 -27.74 4.28
CA PHE A 179 -10.10 -27.59 2.91
C PHE A 179 -9.23 -28.22 1.84
N SER A 180 -9.84 -28.97 0.93
CA SER A 180 -9.20 -29.26 -0.36
C SER A 180 -9.11 -28.01 -1.26
N LEU A 181 -8.13 -27.95 -2.16
CA LEU A 181 -8.05 -26.92 -3.22
C LEU A 181 -9.35 -26.79 -4.03
N THR A 182 -10.09 -27.89 -4.19
CA THR A 182 -11.39 -27.91 -4.88
C THR A 182 -12.46 -27.17 -4.09
N GLU A 183 -12.47 -27.27 -2.76
CA GLU A 183 -13.42 -26.56 -1.90
C GLU A 183 -13.08 -25.06 -1.80
N ILE A 184 -11.80 -24.71 -1.69
CA ILE A 184 -11.33 -23.32 -1.76
C ILE A 184 -11.81 -22.68 -3.08
N LYS A 185 -11.56 -23.33 -4.23
CA LYS A 185 -12.01 -22.87 -5.55
C LYS A 185 -13.55 -22.78 -5.66
N LYS A 186 -14.29 -23.77 -5.17
CA LYS A 186 -15.76 -23.76 -5.17
C LYS A 186 -16.30 -22.61 -4.29
N GLY A 187 -15.74 -22.40 -3.10
CA GLY A 187 -16.10 -21.31 -2.21
C GLY A 187 -15.86 -19.95 -2.87
N ALA A 188 -14.68 -19.74 -3.43
CA ALA A 188 -14.30 -18.51 -4.12
C ALA A 188 -15.14 -18.22 -5.38
N SER A 189 -15.72 -19.25 -6.01
CA SER A 189 -16.64 -19.11 -7.15
C SER A 189 -18.09 -18.87 -6.74
N ARG A 190 -18.50 -19.35 -5.55
CA ARG A 190 -19.88 -19.31 -5.04
C ARG A 190 -20.18 -18.04 -4.25
N PHE A 191 -19.18 -17.50 -3.56
CA PHE A 191 -19.32 -16.38 -2.63
C PHE A 191 -18.70 -15.11 -3.19
N ASP A 192 -19.25 -13.95 -2.81
CA ASP A 192 -18.53 -12.68 -2.95
C ASP A 192 -17.30 -12.65 -2.02
N ASN A 193 -16.42 -11.67 -2.22
CA ASN A 193 -15.13 -11.61 -1.51
C ASN A 193 -15.28 -11.60 0.02
N GLU A 194 -16.27 -10.89 0.56
CA GLU A 194 -16.52 -10.81 2.00
C GLU A 194 -17.04 -12.14 2.55
N LYS A 195 -18.05 -12.73 1.90
CA LYS A 195 -18.58 -14.05 2.28
C LYS A 195 -17.54 -15.17 2.11
N PHE A 196 -16.64 -15.07 1.14
CA PHE A 196 -15.54 -16.02 0.99
C PHE A 196 -14.54 -15.94 2.15
N VAL A 197 -14.13 -14.72 2.54
CA VAL A 197 -13.27 -14.52 3.72
C VAL A 197 -13.94 -15.06 4.99
N GLN A 198 -15.25 -14.81 5.18
CA GLN A 198 -15.98 -15.38 6.31
C GLN A 198 -16.09 -16.90 6.26
N PHE A 199 -16.33 -17.49 5.08
CA PHE A 199 -16.38 -18.94 4.89
C PHE A 199 -15.07 -19.63 5.31
N ILE A 200 -13.91 -19.10 4.88
CA ILE A 200 -12.61 -19.61 5.33
C ILE A 200 -12.45 -19.39 6.84
N LYS A 201 -12.72 -18.17 7.33
CA LYS A 201 -12.56 -17.80 8.74
C LYS A 201 -13.37 -18.68 9.69
N THR A 202 -14.64 -18.95 9.37
CA THR A 202 -15.51 -19.78 10.22
C THR A 202 -14.99 -21.21 10.33
N ALA A 203 -14.49 -21.80 9.25
CA ALA A 203 -13.95 -23.15 9.30
C ALA A 203 -12.62 -23.20 10.09
N LEU A 204 -11.69 -22.29 9.84
CA LEU A 204 -10.40 -22.28 10.56
C LEU A 204 -10.58 -22.09 12.08
N ILE A 205 -11.50 -21.21 12.51
CA ILE A 205 -11.79 -21.00 13.95
C ILE A 205 -12.38 -22.24 14.62
N ASN A 206 -13.16 -23.04 13.89
CA ASN A 206 -13.85 -24.20 14.44
C ASN A 206 -12.99 -25.47 14.46
N GLU A 207 -12.05 -25.60 13.52
CA GLU A 207 -11.30 -26.85 13.27
C GLU A 207 -9.82 -26.78 13.69
N LEU A 208 -9.25 -25.59 13.93
CA LEU A 208 -7.83 -25.40 14.25
C LEU A 208 -7.63 -24.57 15.52
N GLU A 209 -6.61 -24.93 16.31
CA GLU A 209 -6.20 -24.15 17.49
C GLU A 209 -5.35 -22.93 17.12
N ILE A 210 -4.50 -23.06 16.10
CA ILE A 210 -3.62 -22.03 15.57
C ILE A 210 -3.71 -22.06 14.04
N ALA A 211 -3.83 -20.89 13.40
CA ALA A 211 -3.81 -20.79 11.93
C ALA A 211 -3.57 -19.35 11.45
N GLY A 212 -2.76 -19.21 10.41
CA GLY A 212 -2.52 -17.95 9.71
C GLY A 212 -3.00 -17.98 8.26
N THR A 213 -3.84 -17.03 7.85
CA THR A 213 -4.21 -16.85 6.44
C THR A 213 -4.42 -15.38 6.07
N ILE A 214 -3.84 -14.94 4.95
CA ILE A 214 -4.08 -13.63 4.34
C ILE A 214 -4.71 -13.82 2.96
N ILE A 215 -5.86 -13.19 2.72
CA ILE A 215 -6.56 -13.21 1.43
C ILE A 215 -6.45 -11.82 0.79
N ILE A 216 -5.88 -11.76 -0.41
CA ILE A 216 -5.80 -10.53 -1.22
C ILE A 216 -6.75 -10.66 -2.40
N ASN A 217 -7.65 -9.70 -2.59
CA ASN A 217 -8.57 -9.66 -3.71
C ASN A 217 -8.22 -8.48 -4.63
N VAL A 218 -7.99 -8.72 -5.92
CA VAL A 218 -7.67 -7.68 -6.90
C VAL A 218 -8.88 -7.35 -7.74
N PHE A 219 -9.32 -6.09 -7.74
CA PHE A 219 -10.51 -5.67 -8.47
C PHE A 219 -10.31 -4.35 -9.22
N LYS A 220 -11.11 -4.16 -10.27
CA LYS A 220 -11.27 -2.83 -10.85
C LYS A 220 -12.00 -1.96 -9.82
N GLU A 221 -11.45 -0.77 -9.62
CA GLU A 221 -12.21 0.31 -9.03
C GLU A 221 -13.48 0.49 -9.85
N LYS A 222 -14.65 0.47 -9.20
CA LYS A 222 -15.82 1.08 -9.81
C LYS A 222 -15.42 2.54 -9.99
N LEU A 223 -15.33 2.98 -11.24
CA LEU A 223 -15.47 4.39 -11.50
C LEU A 223 -16.82 4.75 -10.91
N ASP A 224 -16.82 5.67 -9.94
CA ASP A 224 -18.04 6.36 -9.59
C ASP A 224 -18.40 7.18 -10.83
N THR A 225 -19.15 6.56 -11.75
CA THR A 225 -20.14 7.29 -12.51
C THR A 225 -21.02 7.91 -11.45
N GLU A 226 -20.74 9.16 -11.11
CA GLU A 226 -21.74 10.05 -10.53
C GLU A 226 -23.04 9.74 -11.27
N GLN A 227 -24.05 9.32 -10.51
CA GLN A 227 -25.38 9.25 -11.06
C GLN A 227 -25.73 10.69 -11.36
N VAL A 228 -25.50 11.09 -12.62
CA VAL A 228 -26.16 12.25 -13.20
C VAL A 228 -27.63 11.86 -13.21
N ASP A 229 -28.29 12.13 -12.07
CA ASP A 229 -29.73 12.13 -11.98
C ASP A 229 -30.22 12.94 -13.18
N GLU A 230 -30.84 12.28 -14.15
CA GLU A 230 -31.62 12.97 -15.18
C GLU A 230 -32.86 13.55 -14.48
N LYS A 231 -32.64 14.63 -13.73
CA LYS A 231 -33.70 15.41 -13.12
C LYS A 231 -34.61 15.86 -14.26
N PRO A 232 -35.93 15.58 -14.19
CA PRO A 232 -36.84 15.95 -15.26
C PRO A 232 -36.75 17.45 -15.48
N LYS A 233 -36.59 17.86 -16.75
CA LYS A 233 -36.40 19.27 -17.16
C LYS A 233 -37.48 20.16 -16.53
N LYS A 234 -37.14 20.84 -15.44
CA LYS A 234 -37.89 21.98 -14.91
C LYS A 234 -37.27 23.27 -15.42
N GLU A 235 -38.13 24.17 -15.86
CA GLU A 235 -37.75 25.38 -16.58
C GLU A 235 -36.92 26.33 -15.70
N LYS A 236 -36.00 27.05 -16.35
CA LYS A 236 -35.05 27.94 -15.67
C LYS A 236 -35.79 29.15 -15.08
N LYS A 237 -35.69 29.33 -13.75
CA LYS A 237 -35.67 30.67 -13.14
C LYS A 237 -34.29 30.88 -12.53
N GLY A 238 -33.63 31.95 -12.96
CA GLY A 238 -32.21 32.18 -12.69
C GLY A 238 -31.93 32.63 -11.26
N ILE A 239 -30.77 32.24 -10.75
CA ILE A 239 -30.11 32.87 -9.61
C ILE A 239 -28.73 33.30 -10.13
N LEU A 240 -28.39 34.58 -9.97
CA LEU A 240 -27.14 35.15 -10.47
C LEU A 240 -25.95 34.67 -9.60
N ASN A 241 -24.89 34.20 -10.25
CA ASN A 241 -23.60 34.01 -9.58
C ASN A 241 -22.90 35.36 -9.39
N ALA A 242 -22.63 35.73 -8.13
CA ALA A 242 -22.05 37.02 -7.74
C ALA A 242 -20.54 37.18 -8.05
N PHE A 243 -19.93 36.25 -8.79
CA PHE A 243 -18.51 36.24 -9.15
C PHE A 243 -18.33 35.80 -10.62
N SER A 244 -18.87 36.57 -11.55
CA SER A 244 -18.61 36.39 -12.99
C SER A 244 -18.14 37.70 -13.63
N GLU A 245 -17.22 37.60 -14.59
CA GLU A 245 -16.51 38.75 -15.19
C GLU A 245 -17.40 39.77 -15.92
N LYS A 246 -18.70 39.48 -16.09
CA LYS A 246 -19.71 40.41 -16.62
C LYS A 246 -20.08 41.55 -15.66
N ALA A 247 -19.54 41.57 -14.44
CA ALA A 247 -19.69 42.70 -13.51
C ALA A 247 -18.80 43.92 -13.84
N PHE A 248 -17.88 43.81 -14.82
CA PHE A 248 -16.85 44.82 -15.09
C PHE A 248 -16.78 45.33 -16.55
N GLU A 249 -17.87 45.21 -17.33
CA GLU A 249 -18.02 45.97 -18.59
C GLU A 249 -18.84 47.26 -18.35
N ASN A 250 -18.20 48.41 -18.53
CA ASN A 250 -18.75 49.73 -18.23
C ASN A 250 -19.78 50.21 -19.30
N PRO A 251 -20.63 51.20 -18.99
CA PRO A 251 -21.92 51.37 -19.67
C PRO A 251 -21.83 52.09 -21.03
N LYS A 252 -22.80 51.79 -21.91
CA LYS A 252 -23.15 52.69 -23.02
C LYS A 252 -24.19 53.71 -22.57
N THR A 253 -23.88 54.95 -22.92
CA THR A 253 -24.46 56.25 -22.58
C THR A 253 -26.00 56.35 -22.67
N PRO A 254 -26.66 57.16 -21.80
CA PRO A 254 -28.07 57.53 -21.96
C PRO A 254 -28.37 58.30 -23.26
N GLU A 255 -29.66 58.35 -23.62
CA GLU A 255 -30.17 59.14 -24.73
C GLU A 255 -29.95 60.65 -24.55
N ILE A 256 -29.85 61.34 -25.69
CA ILE A 256 -29.65 62.79 -25.80
C ILE A 256 -30.99 63.52 -25.63
N ILE A 257 -30.92 64.72 -25.02
CA ILE A 257 -31.76 65.94 -25.15
C ILE A 257 -31.72 66.58 -23.74
N GLN A 258 -31.20 67.79 -23.50
CA GLN A 258 -31.23 69.02 -24.30
C GLN A 258 -29.91 69.82 -24.15
N GLY A 259 -29.75 70.94 -24.86
CA GLY A 259 -28.44 71.60 -25.04
C GLY A 259 -28.00 72.60 -23.96
N GLU A 260 -26.73 73.01 -24.09
CA GLU A 260 -26.11 74.24 -23.54
C GLU A 260 -25.93 74.30 -21.99
N ASP A 261 -24.83 74.78 -21.39
CA ASP A 261 -23.59 75.39 -21.91
C ASP A 261 -22.42 75.32 -20.88
N LYS A 262 -21.21 75.70 -21.32
CA LYS A 262 -20.08 76.26 -20.54
C LYS A 262 -19.55 75.58 -19.24
N LYS A 263 -18.40 74.91 -19.45
CA LYS A 263 -17.07 75.19 -18.85
C LYS A 263 -16.92 75.49 -17.33
N LYS A 264 -16.05 74.64 -16.75
CA LYS A 264 -14.87 74.92 -15.88
C LYS A 264 -15.03 74.97 -14.34
N LYS A 265 -14.39 73.95 -13.73
CA LYS A 265 -13.31 74.03 -12.70
C LYS A 265 -13.71 74.36 -11.25
N ILE A 266 -13.41 73.45 -10.31
CA ILE A 266 -12.43 73.61 -9.20
C ILE A 266 -12.33 72.29 -8.38
N GLU A 267 -11.20 72.13 -7.68
CA GLU A 267 -10.81 70.97 -6.85
C GLU A 267 -11.62 70.80 -5.55
N TYR A 268 -11.56 69.61 -4.92
CA TYR A 268 -11.12 69.49 -3.52
C TYR A 268 -10.62 68.08 -3.13
N ILE A 269 -9.92 67.98 -2.00
CA ILE A 269 -9.16 66.82 -1.45
C ILE A 269 -9.40 66.75 0.07
N ASP A 270 -9.18 65.68 0.84
CA ASP A 270 -8.59 64.34 0.65
C ASP A 270 -9.28 63.41 1.69
N GLN A 271 -8.89 62.13 1.80
CA GLN A 271 -8.22 61.64 3.03
C GLN A 271 -7.97 60.12 3.04
N LYS A 272 -6.73 59.79 3.43
CA LYS A 272 -6.19 58.45 3.74
C LYS A 272 -5.87 57.54 2.56
N THR A 273 -4.67 57.80 2.03
CA THR A 273 -3.54 56.83 2.00
C THR A 273 -3.85 55.40 1.51
N GLY A 274 -3.30 54.95 0.38
CA GLY A 274 -2.41 55.65 -0.56
C GLY A 274 -1.83 54.67 -1.57
N HIS A 275 -1.94 55.01 -2.85
CA HIS A 275 -1.23 54.46 -4.01
C HIS A 275 -1.10 52.93 -4.13
N ILE A 276 -1.91 52.39 -5.04
CA ILE A 276 -1.56 51.21 -5.83
C ILE A 276 -0.57 51.62 -6.92
N TYR A 277 0.55 50.90 -7.07
CA TYR A 277 1.27 50.74 -8.33
C TYR A 277 1.64 49.25 -8.46
N VAL A 278 0.96 48.46 -9.31
CA VAL A 278 1.11 48.36 -10.77
C VAL A 278 2.47 47.76 -11.16
N LYS A 279 2.42 46.55 -11.75
CA LYS A 279 3.57 45.89 -12.40
C LYS A 279 4.11 46.75 -13.55
N GLY A 280 5.43 46.92 -13.60
CA GLY A 280 6.16 47.31 -14.80
C GLY A 280 7.17 46.23 -15.18
N GLU A 281 7.22 45.87 -16.46
CA GLU A 281 8.32 45.07 -17.02
C GLU A 281 9.62 45.90 -16.99
N TYR A 282 10.78 45.26 -16.84
CA TYR A 282 12.02 45.78 -17.43
C TYR A 282 13.05 44.68 -17.71
N ARG A 283 13.71 44.80 -18.87
CA ARG A 283 14.99 44.14 -19.20
C ARG A 283 16.13 44.83 -18.45
N GLY A 284 17.16 44.11 -17.97
CA GLY A 284 18.31 44.76 -17.33
C GLY A 284 19.50 43.86 -16.99
N ARG A 285 20.54 43.97 -17.82
CA ARG A 285 21.92 43.42 -17.77
C ARG A 285 22.73 43.80 -16.50
N GLY A 286 23.71 42.96 -16.12
CA GLY A 286 24.78 43.21 -15.11
C GLY A 286 24.79 42.12 -14.03
N GLU A 287 25.81 41.25 -13.90
CA GLU A 287 27.15 41.51 -13.31
C GLU A 287 27.01 42.23 -11.94
N ASP A 288 27.19 41.55 -10.81
CA ASP A 288 28.52 41.20 -10.29
C ASP A 288 28.56 40.03 -9.27
N ASN A 289 29.67 39.29 -9.29
CA ASN A 289 30.42 38.64 -8.20
C ASN A 289 29.72 38.39 -6.83
N PHE A 290 29.78 37.18 -6.24
CA PHE A 290 30.98 36.67 -5.55
C PHE A 290 30.92 35.14 -5.32
N PHE A 291 32.03 34.45 -5.66
CA PHE A 291 32.65 33.25 -5.07
C PHE A 291 31.86 32.39 -4.03
N ASN A 292 31.92 31.05 -4.00
CA ASN A 292 32.99 30.15 -4.45
C ASN A 292 32.57 28.65 -4.42
N ASN A 293 33.23 27.80 -5.21
CA ASN A 293 33.64 26.39 -4.93
C ASN A 293 32.64 25.35 -4.33
N LEU A 294 32.66 24.06 -4.69
CA LEU A 294 33.45 23.27 -5.66
C LEU A 294 32.69 21.95 -5.94
N LEU A 295 32.67 21.49 -7.19
CA LEU A 295 32.18 20.16 -7.57
C LEU A 295 33.35 19.14 -7.58
N PHE A 296 33.05 17.83 -7.64
CA PHE A 296 33.96 16.72 -8.00
C PHE A 296 34.89 16.20 -6.86
N ILE A 297 35.41 14.94 -6.86
CA ILE A 297 35.16 13.73 -7.68
C ILE A 297 35.58 12.46 -6.92
N VAL A 298 35.06 11.32 -7.38
CA VAL A 298 35.56 9.92 -7.29
C VAL A 298 36.88 9.66 -6.54
N LYS A 299 36.81 8.74 -5.58
CA LYS A 299 37.71 7.57 -5.52
C LYS A 299 36.91 6.33 -5.17
#